data_AF-A0A1I7UXQ2-F1
#
_entry.id   AF-A0A1I7UXQ2-F1
#
_cell.length_a   1.000
_cell.length_b   1.000
_cell.length_c   1.000
_cell.angle_alpha   90.00
_cell.angle_beta   90.00
_cell.angle_gamma   90.00
#
_symmetry.space_group_name_H-M   'P 1'
#
loop_
_entity.id
_entity.type
_entity.pdbx_description
1 polymer ?
#
loop_
_entity_poly.entity_id
_entity_poly.type
_entity_poly.pdbx_seq_one_letter_code
_entity_poly.pdbx_strand_id
1 'polypeptide(L)'
;MTVTKSFILLFVFWIIGALGIASYEAFQFWDAIYFSFSTFSTIGFGDLTPKTHWSGCIIILLHFIDLSLLSMVFVLVHETMENNYMKVLEFLDEGYRRHTAELNTGTTNLGSPGPSKQNLNNVTTAKEAR
;
A
#
# COMPACT_ATOMS: atom_id res chain seq x y z
N MET A 1 -12.61 -3.69 0.14
CA MET A 1 -13.54 -3.52 1.29
C MET A 1 -12.81 -3.58 2.63
N THR A 2 -11.84 -4.47 2.82
CA THR A 2 -11.07 -4.57 4.08
C THR A 2 -10.22 -3.33 4.35
N VAL A 3 -9.49 -2.83 3.34
CA VAL A 3 -8.64 -1.63 3.46
C VAL A 3 -9.40 -0.41 3.98
N THR A 4 -10.55 -0.09 3.38
CA THR A 4 -11.39 1.04 3.79
C THR A 4 -11.85 0.92 5.25
N LYS A 5 -12.17 -0.29 5.72
CA LYS A 5 -12.56 -0.52 7.12
C LYS A 5 -11.39 -0.29 8.07
N SER A 6 -10.18 -0.72 7.71
CA SER A 6 -8.97 -0.48 8.51
C SER A 6 -8.68 1.01 8.68
N PHE A 7 -8.85 1.80 7.62
CA PHE A 7 -8.73 3.26 7.70
C PHE A 7 -9.79 3.87 8.63
N ILE A 8 -11.05 3.44 8.55
CA ILE A 8 -12.11 3.94 9.45
C ILE A 8 -11.78 3.64 10.90
N LEU A 9 -11.30 2.43 11.22
CA LEU A 9 -10.90 2.05 12.57
C LEU A 9 -9.75 2.93 13.10
N LEU A 10 -8.75 3.22 12.25
CA LEU A 10 -7.64 4.11 12.59
C LEU A 10 -8.13 5.53 12.93
N PHE A 11 -8.96 6.13 12.07
CA PHE A 11 -9.49 7.48 12.32
C PHE A 11 -10.38 7.54 13.57
N VAL A 12 -11.21 6.51 13.81
CA VAL A 12 -12.02 6.43 15.03
C VAL A 12 -11.13 6.34 16.26
N PHE A 13 -10.06 5.55 16.22
CA PHE A 13 -9.08 5.45 17.30
C PHE A 13 -8.42 6.81 17.59
N TRP A 14 -8.06 7.58 16.56
CA TRP A 14 -7.48 8.92 16.72
C TRP A 14 -8.46 9.92 17.36
N ILE A 15 -9.73 9.89 16.96
CA ILE A 15 -10.77 10.77 17.54
C ILE A 15 -11.04 10.41 19.01
N ILE A 16 -11.07 9.12 19.36
CA ILE A 16 -11.22 8.67 20.76
C ILE A 16 -10.02 9.13 21.59
N GLY A 17 -8.80 8.98 21.08
CA GLY A 17 -7.59 9.48 21.72
C GLY A 17 -7.64 11.00 21.96
N ALA A 18 -8.05 11.76 20.94
CA ALA A 18 -8.23 13.21 21.02
C ALA A 18 -9.24 13.61 22.09
N LEU A 19 -10.40 12.94 22.14
CA LEU A 19 -11.42 13.23 23.14
C LEU A 19 -10.94 12.92 24.56
N GLY A 20 -10.18 11.83 24.73
CA GLY A 20 -9.54 11.50 25.99
C GLY A 20 -8.62 12.63 26.46
N ILE A 21 -7.70 13.06 25.60
CA ILE A 21 -6.74 14.12 25.93
C ILE A 21 -7.42 15.47 26.16
N ALA A 22 -8.42 15.82 25.35
CA ALA A 22 -9.22 17.04 25.52
C ALA A 22 -9.86 17.11 26.92
N SER A 23 -10.34 15.97 27.42
CA SER A 23 -10.98 15.88 28.73
C SER A 23 -10.00 16.01 29.89
N TYR A 24 -8.78 15.46 29.76
CA TYR A 24 -7.76 15.49 30.83
C TYR A 24 -6.94 16.79 30.86
N GLU A 25 -6.62 17.38 29.70
CA GLU A 25 -5.77 18.56 29.58
C GLU A 25 -6.55 19.87 29.33
N ALA A 26 -7.89 19.80 29.30
CA ALA A 26 -8.77 20.93 28.98
C ALA A 26 -8.40 21.63 27.65
N PHE A 27 -7.90 20.87 26.67
CA PHE A 27 -7.66 21.39 25.33
C PHE A 27 -8.97 21.75 24.63
N GLN A 28 -8.93 22.77 23.79
CA GLN A 28 -10.03 23.01 22.85
C GLN A 28 -10.15 21.80 21.91
N PHE A 29 -11.37 21.51 21.48
CA PHE A 29 -11.65 20.33 20.65
C PHE A 29 -10.78 20.27 19.39
N TRP A 30 -10.57 21.41 18.73
CA TRP A 30 -9.73 21.50 17.53
C TRP A 30 -8.25 21.27 17.84
N ASP A 31 -7.74 21.84 18.93
CA ASP A 31 -6.35 21.65 19.38
C ASP A 31 -6.09 20.19 19.77
N ALA A 32 -7.07 19.52 20.40
CA ALA A 32 -6.96 18.12 20.77
C ALA A 32 -6.93 17.19 19.56
N ILE A 33 -7.77 17.43 18.55
CA ILE A 33 -7.72 16.67 17.29
C ILE A 33 -6.39 16.90 16.58
N TYR A 34 -5.93 18.15 16.50
CA TYR A 34 -4.65 18.47 15.89
C TYR A 34 -3.49 17.80 16.64
N PHE A 35 -3.49 17.86 17.97
CA PHE A 35 -2.47 17.21 18.81
C PHE A 35 -2.47 15.68 18.61
N SER A 36 -3.63 15.04 18.61
CA SER A 36 -3.72 13.60 18.39
C SER A 36 -3.31 13.21 16.97
N PHE A 37 -3.74 13.96 15.96
CA PHE A 37 -3.30 13.73 14.59
C PHE A 37 -1.78 13.89 14.46
N SER A 38 -1.19 14.99 14.94
CA SER A 38 0.26 15.23 14.82
C SER A 38 1.08 14.21 15.60
N THR A 39 0.57 13.75 16.75
CA THR A 39 1.21 12.71 17.55
C THR A 39 1.13 11.35 16.88
N PHE A 40 -0.07 10.86 16.52
CA PHE A 40 -0.27 9.53 15.94
C PHE A 40 0.26 9.39 14.51
N SER A 41 0.20 10.47 13.72
CA SER A 41 0.90 10.52 12.42
C SER A 41 2.42 10.57 12.55
N THR A 42 2.96 10.62 13.78
CA THR A 42 4.40 10.74 14.09
C THR A 42 5.05 12.01 13.53
N ILE A 43 4.26 13.02 13.13
CA ILE A 43 4.77 14.32 12.70
C ILE A 43 5.41 15.05 13.88
N GLY A 44 4.71 15.07 15.03
CA GLY A 44 5.26 15.49 16.31
C GLY A 44 5.78 16.93 16.35
N PHE A 45 4.99 17.91 15.91
CA PHE A 45 5.40 19.33 15.92
C PHE A 45 5.82 19.85 17.30
N GLY A 46 5.23 19.32 18.37
CA GLY A 46 5.60 19.64 19.76
C GLY A 46 5.17 21.03 20.26
N ASP A 47 4.34 21.73 19.49
CA ASP A 47 3.71 23.00 19.84
C ASP A 47 2.63 22.85 20.91
N LEU A 48 1.87 21.77 20.85
CA LEU A 48 0.93 21.34 21.87
C LEU A 48 1.48 20.09 22.56
N THR A 49 1.54 20.12 23.88
CA THR A 49 2.02 19.00 24.70
C THR A 49 1.19 18.87 25.98
N PRO A 50 0.94 17.64 26.45
CA PRO A 50 0.29 17.41 27.73
C PRO A 50 1.12 18.02 28.86
N LYS A 51 0.48 18.78 29.75
CA LYS A 51 1.14 19.37 30.93
C LYS A 51 1.16 18.40 32.10
N THR A 52 0.25 17.43 32.12
CA THR A 52 0.13 16.46 33.21
C THR A 52 1.00 15.23 32.95
N HIS A 53 1.67 14.74 34.00
CA HIS A 53 2.48 13.53 33.89
C HIS A 53 1.65 12.30 33.51
N TRP A 54 0.41 12.23 34.01
CA TRP A 54 -0.51 11.12 33.78
C TRP A 54 -0.97 10.99 32.32
N SER A 55 -1.32 12.11 31.69
CA SER A 55 -1.72 12.14 30.28
C SER A 55 -0.56 11.78 29.37
N GLY A 56 0.67 12.20 29.70
CA GLY A 56 1.89 11.78 29.01
C GLY A 56 2.07 10.25 28.99
N CYS A 57 1.91 9.58 30.14
CA CYS A 57 1.96 8.12 30.21
C CYS A 57 0.88 7.44 29.35
N ILE A 58 -0.35 7.95 29.39
CA ILE A 58 -1.45 7.44 28.58
C ILE A 58 -1.17 7.61 27.09
N ILE A 59 -0.68 8.78 26.68
CA ILE A 59 -0.34 9.07 25.28
C ILE A 59 0.71 8.10 24.77
N ILE A 60 1.77 7.83 25.56
CA ILE A 60 2.80 6.85 25.20
C ILE A 60 2.19 5.46 25.00
N LEU A 61 1.32 5.01 25.90
CA LEU A 61 0.66 3.70 25.79
C LEU A 61 -0.26 3.62 24.56
N LEU A 62 -1.04 4.68 24.29
CA LEU A 62 -1.87 4.77 23.09
C LEU A 62 -1.03 4.77 21.81
N HIS A 63 0.17 5.36 21.86
CA HIS A 63 1.09 5.41 20.72
C HIS A 63 1.61 4.03 20.32
N PHE A 64 1.84 3.11 21.27
CA PHE A 64 2.20 1.73 20.94
C PHE A 64 1.08 0.98 20.20
N ILE A 65 -0.17 1.19 20.63
CA ILE A 65 -1.34 0.59 19.98
C ILE A 65 -1.51 1.19 18.58
N ASP A 66 -1.33 2.50 18.46
CA ASP A 66 -1.39 3.21 17.19
C ASP A 66 -0.37 2.70 16.18
N LEU A 67 0.90 2.56 16.58
CA LEU A 67 1.96 2.06 15.70
C LEU A 67 1.65 0.65 15.17
N SER A 68 1.00 -0.19 15.97
CA SER A 68 0.57 -1.52 15.53
C SER A 68 -0.53 -1.43 14.46
N LEU A 69 -1.54 -0.56 14.67
CA LEU A 69 -2.62 -0.33 13.71
C LEU A 69 -2.10 0.32 12.43
N LEU A 70 -1.22 1.31 12.54
CA LEU A 70 -0.61 2.03 11.43
C LEU A 70 0.23 1.08 10.57
N SER A 71 1.01 0.19 11.21
CA SER A 71 1.77 -0.86 10.52
C SER A 71 0.86 -1.81 9.74
N MET A 72 -0.24 -2.27 10.35
CA MET A 72 -1.22 -3.12 9.68
C MET A 72 -1.83 -2.45 8.44
N VAL A 73 -2.20 -1.17 8.55
CA VAL A 73 -2.73 -0.40 7.42
C VAL A 73 -1.67 -0.26 6.31
N PHE A 74 -0.41 0.01 6.68
CA PHE A 74 0.68 0.12 5.72
C PHE A 74 0.88 -1.18 4.92
N VAL A 75 0.89 -2.33 5.61
CA VAL A 75 1.00 -3.65 4.96
C VAL A 75 -0.17 -3.89 4.00
N LEU A 76 -1.41 -3.62 4.41
CA LEU A 76 -2.58 -3.82 3.56
C LEU A 76 -2.57 -2.92 2.31
N VAL A 77 -2.09 -1.69 2.44
CA VAL A 77 -1.92 -0.78 1.31
C VAL A 77 -0.85 -1.31 0.37
N HIS A 78 0.29 -1.75 0.91
CA HIS A 78 1.38 -2.33 0.13
C HIS A 78 0.91 -3.53 -0.70
N GLU A 79 0.24 -4.49 -0.07
CA GLU A 79 -0.32 -5.66 -0.74
C GLU A 79 -1.35 -5.27 -1.82
N THR A 80 -2.20 -4.28 -1.54
CA THR A 80 -3.19 -3.80 -2.52
C THR A 80 -2.51 -3.14 -3.72
N MET A 81 -1.46 -2.36 -3.48
CA MET A 81 -0.68 -1.73 -4.52
C MET A 81 -0.01 -2.78 -5.42
N GLU A 82 0.70 -3.75 -4.84
CA GLU A 82 1.33 -4.84 -5.60
C GLU A 82 0.33 -5.62 -6.45
N ASN A 83 -0.81 -6.00 -5.86
CA ASN A 83 -1.86 -6.72 -6.58
C ASN A 83 -2.47 -5.89 -7.72
N ASN A 84 -2.60 -4.57 -7.54
CA ASN A 84 -3.09 -3.70 -8.59
C ASN A 84 -2.05 -3.52 -9.71
N TYR A 85 -0.76 -3.43 -9.38
CA TYR A 85 0.31 -3.38 -10.39
C TYR A 85 0.35 -4.66 -11.22
N MET A 86 0.24 -5.83 -10.59
CA MET A 86 0.25 -7.10 -11.32
C MET A 86 -0.93 -7.25 -12.29
N LYS A 87 -2.13 -6.80 -11.90
CA LYS A 87 -3.29 -6.79 -12.81
C LYS A 87 -3.09 -5.89 -14.02
N VAL A 88 -2.43 -4.75 -13.84
CA VAL A 88 -2.11 -3.85 -14.95
C VAL A 88 -1.12 -4.52 -15.89
N LEU A 89 -0.08 -5.19 -15.37
CA LEU A 89 0.88 -5.90 -16.20
C LEU A 89 0.24 -7.06 -16.97
N GLU A 90 -0.64 -7.82 -16.34
CA GLU A 90 -1.41 -8.88 -17.00
C GLU A 90 -2.32 -8.32 -18.11
N PHE A 91 -2.98 -7.19 -17.87
CA PHE A 91 -3.80 -6.51 -18.88
C PHE A 91 -2.97 -6.08 -20.09
N LEU A 92 -1.73 -5.61 -19.86
CA LEU A 92 -0.81 -5.24 -20.92
C LEU A 92 -0.29 -6.45 -21.70
N ASP A 93 0.06 -7.55 -21.02
CA ASP A 93 0.48 -8.80 -21.67
C ASP A 93 -0.65 -9.39 -22.54
N GLU A 94 -1.88 -9.38 -22.02
CA GLU A 94 -3.06 -9.81 -22.77
C GLU A 94 -3.31 -8.91 -23.99
N GLY A 95 -3.18 -7.58 -23.83
CA GLY A 95 -3.27 -6.64 -24.94
C GLY A 95 -2.22 -6.89 -26.03
N TYR A 96 -0.98 -7.18 -25.64
CA TYR A 96 0.10 -7.53 -26.56
C TYR A 96 -0.15 -8.86 -27.28
N ARG A 97 -0.63 -9.88 -26.55
CA ARG A 97 -0.94 -11.21 -27.10
C ARG A 97 -2.04 -11.17 -28.15
N ARG A 98 -3.08 -10.35 -27.95
CA ARG A 98 -4.18 -10.18 -28.92
C ARG A 98 -3.71 -9.54 -30.22
N HIS A 99 -2.91 -8.47 -30.15
CA HIS A 99 -2.36 -7.86 -31.36
C HIS A 99 -1.42 -8.81 -32.12
N THR A 100 -0.66 -9.65 -31.43
CA THR A 100 0.19 -10.67 -32.09
C THR A 100 -0.67 -11.76 -32.75
N ALA A 101 -1.79 -12.15 -32.15
CA ALA A 101 -2.73 -13.11 -32.75
C ALA A 101 -3.40 -12.54 -34.00
N GLU A 102 -3.81 -11.27 -33.99
CA GLU A 102 -4.37 -10.58 -35.17
C GLU A 102 -3.36 -10.51 -36.32
N LEU A 103 -2.09 -10.16 -36.03
CA LEU A 103 -1.01 -10.15 -37.03
C LEU A 103 -0.80 -11.53 -37.65
N ASN A 104 -0.81 -12.59 -36.82
CA ASN A 104 -0.65 -13.96 -37.32
C ASN A 104 -1.86 -14.44 -38.15
N THR A 105 -3.06 -13.93 -37.88
CA THR A 105 -4.28 -14.26 -38.64
C THR A 105 -4.38 -13.46 -39.96
N GLY A 106 -3.75 -12.29 -40.02
CA GLY A 106 -3.59 -11.52 -41.27
C GLY A 106 -2.51 -12.12 -42.18
N THR A 107 -1.42 -12.65 -41.62
CA THR A 107 -0.34 -13.29 -42.39
C THR A 107 -0.62 -14.74 -42.78
N THR A 108 -1.57 -15.45 -42.16
CA THR A 108 -2.03 -16.75 -42.70
C THR A 108 -2.65 -16.63 -44.10
N ASN A 109 -3.07 -15.43 -44.52
CA ASN A 109 -3.50 -15.15 -45.90
C ASN A 109 -2.34 -14.70 -46.82
N LEU A 110 -1.14 -14.44 -46.30
CA LEU A 110 0.07 -14.06 -47.03
C LEU A 110 1.29 -14.81 -46.43
N GLY A 111 1.42 -16.09 -46.77
CA GLY A 111 2.61 -16.93 -46.68
C GLY A 111 3.73 -16.65 -45.65
N SER A 112 3.70 -17.41 -44.53
CA SER A 112 4.84 -17.94 -43.74
C SER A 112 5.67 -16.96 -42.86
N PRO A 113 6.55 -17.45 -41.96
CA PRO A 113 6.37 -18.38 -40.84
C PRO A 113 6.64 -17.69 -39.48
N GLY A 114 5.95 -18.12 -38.42
CA GLY A 114 6.17 -17.62 -37.05
C GLY A 114 7.57 -17.93 -36.50
N PRO A 115 8.05 -17.19 -35.46
CA PRO A 115 9.40 -17.34 -34.93
C PRO A 115 9.57 -18.75 -34.35
N SER A 116 10.54 -19.46 -34.92
CA SER A 116 10.89 -20.84 -34.61
C SER A 116 11.50 -20.96 -33.22
N LYS A 117 10.73 -21.51 -32.27
CA LYS A 117 11.28 -22.09 -31.01
C LYS A 117 12.39 -23.12 -31.29
N GLN A 118 12.44 -23.63 -32.51
CA GLN A 118 13.49 -24.53 -33.00
C GLN A 118 14.89 -23.91 -32.96
N ASN A 119 15.05 -22.58 -33.03
CA ASN A 119 16.39 -21.96 -33.00
C ASN A 119 16.95 -21.74 -31.59
N LEU A 120 16.10 -21.73 -30.56
CA LEU A 120 16.56 -21.56 -29.17
C LEU A 120 17.23 -22.84 -28.64
N ASN A 121 16.70 -24.01 -29.04
CA ASN A 121 17.24 -25.31 -28.65
C ASN A 121 18.64 -25.54 -29.25
N ASN A 122 18.88 -25.06 -30.48
CA ASN A 122 20.14 -25.22 -31.20
C ASN A 122 21.29 -24.44 -30.53
N VAL A 123 20.97 -23.27 -29.97
CA VAL A 123 21.94 -22.41 -29.28
C VAL A 123 22.30 -22.99 -27.91
N THR A 124 21.37 -23.65 -27.23
CA THR A 124 21.65 -24.35 -25.96
C THR A 124 22.50 -25.59 -26.20
N THR A 125 22.19 -26.39 -27.21
CA THR A 125 22.98 -27.59 -27.57
C THR A 125 24.39 -27.24 -28.08
N ALA A 126 24.56 -26.11 -28.79
CA ALA A 126 25.89 -25.64 -29.21
C ALA A 126 26.76 -25.15 -28.05
N LYS A 127 26.15 -24.77 -26.91
CA LYS A 127 26.86 -24.27 -25.72
C LYS A 127 27.25 -25.39 -24.76
N GLU A 128 26.57 -26.54 -24.80
CA GLU A 128 26.91 -27.74 -24.02
C GLU A 128 27.98 -28.64 -24.68
N ALA A 129 28.31 -28.38 -25.94
CA ALA A 129 29.31 -29.15 -26.70
C ALA A 129 30.74 -28.53 -26.66
N ARG A 130 31.02 -27.60 -25.74
CA ARG A 130 32.33 -26.95 -25.56
C ARG A 130 32.85 -27.08 -24.14
#